data_AF-A0A914W7V8-F1
#
_entry.id   AF-A0A914W7V8-F1
#
_cell.length_a   1.000
_cell.length_b   1.000
_cell.length_c   1.000
_cell.angle_alpha   90.00
_cell.angle_beta   90.00
_cell.angle_gamma   90.00
#
_symmetry.space_group_name_H-M   'P 1'
#
loop_
_entity.id
_entity.type
_entity.pdbx_description
1 polymer ?
#
loop_
_entity_poly.entity_id
_entity_poly.type
_entity_poly.pdbx_seq_one_letter_code
_entity_poly.pdbx_strand_id
1 'polypeptide(L)'
;MLLTRPDRQQTIGRRQVVRLHCQPDGAASSHTCAPRRRQIAPSARAVRSRWFGRSRWAVAALFLHTNLRRSFAANPAPTLIRDLVSSYVLAESSSAEFQTWSFGPPERAKVELTEFLASELKSFAAADGSCSLHQLRKWMINSSVVLPLLDAVFRTAFELKLLDEEVNLRGFPMPTIPFCLGVDWRRMQSLLLVPSLFFLNQHLPNEHRRQWKLLFNSRVHGESFSKLANQTGGHGACVILVKSSDGCLFGAFASDGFVMGPSFVGDERSFLFTIEPRMAIYNATGYNNNFAYLNNHQQQMPNGLGMGGSIDSGFWSFFLDHDLDGRHSTQANARSASPFFHSTLFQ
;
A
#
# COMPACT_ATOMS: atom_id res chain seq x y z
N MET A 1 7.10 -10.59 -2.63
CA MET A 1 8.25 -9.69 -2.33
C MET A 1 9.26 -10.41 -1.46
N LEU A 2 10.53 -10.42 -1.87
CA LEU A 2 11.73 -11.06 -1.27
C LEU A 2 12.46 -10.05 -0.32
N LEU A 3 13.17 -10.35 0.80
CA LEU A 3 13.39 -11.56 1.62
C LEU A 3 13.88 -11.25 3.07
N THR A 4 13.99 -12.33 3.86
CA THR A 4 15.07 -12.70 4.84
C THR A 4 15.10 -12.16 6.27
N ARG A 5 15.55 -13.07 7.16
CA ARG A 5 15.83 -12.93 8.60
C ARG A 5 17.29 -12.53 8.90
N PRO A 6 17.59 -12.09 10.14
CA PRO A 6 18.90 -12.19 10.81
C PRO A 6 19.00 -13.51 11.64
N ASP A 7 20.13 -13.94 12.22
CA ASP A 7 21.53 -13.46 12.14
C ASP A 7 22.55 -14.56 12.48
N ARG A 8 23.81 -14.34 12.07
CA ARG A 8 25.08 -14.54 12.82
C ARG A 8 26.29 -14.72 11.91
N GLN A 9 26.82 -13.61 11.39
CA GLN A 9 28.19 -13.13 11.69
C GLN A 9 28.46 -11.82 10.94
N GLN A 10 29.41 -11.02 11.43
CA GLN A 10 29.60 -9.63 11.00
C GLN A 10 30.19 -9.52 9.60
N THR A 11 29.55 -8.75 8.71
CA THR A 11 30.22 -7.86 7.73
C THR A 11 29.22 -6.93 7.02
N ILE A 12 29.53 -5.63 7.03
CA ILE A 12 29.11 -4.55 6.09
C ILE A 12 27.71 -4.67 5.46
N GLY A 13 26.75 -3.87 5.96
CA GLY A 13 25.34 -3.93 5.57
C GLY A 13 25.04 -3.60 4.09
N ARG A 14 24.12 -4.35 3.48
CA ARG A 14 23.66 -4.21 2.08
C ARG A 14 22.17 -3.85 1.97
N ARG A 15 21.84 -3.04 0.96
CA ARG A 15 20.46 -2.64 0.59
C ARG A 15 19.67 -3.80 -0.02
N GLN A 16 18.34 -3.66 -0.11
CA GLN A 16 17.45 -4.56 -0.87
C GLN A 16 16.60 -3.74 -1.86
N VAL A 17 16.41 -4.26 -3.07
CA VAL A 17 15.48 -3.71 -4.06
C VAL A 17 14.52 -4.82 -4.49
N VAL A 18 13.23 -4.50 -4.60
CA VAL A 18 12.14 -5.44 -4.89
C VAL A 18 11.10 -4.79 -5.80
N ARG A 19 10.40 -5.56 -6.64
CA ARG A 19 9.28 -5.05 -7.44
C ARG A 19 8.12 -6.04 -7.57
N LEU A 20 6.91 -5.50 -7.61
CA LEU A 20 5.63 -6.21 -7.67
C LEU A 20 4.81 -5.69 -8.87
N HIS A 21 4.21 -6.58 -9.65
CA HIS A 21 3.35 -6.35 -10.81
C HIS A 21 1.89 -6.56 -10.40
N CYS A 22 1.01 -5.64 -10.74
CA CYS A 22 -0.42 -5.79 -10.45
C CYS A 22 -1.12 -6.38 -11.68
N GLN A 23 -1.88 -7.47 -11.54
CA GLN A 23 -2.62 -8.05 -12.67
C GLN A 23 -4.06 -7.54 -12.72
N PRO A 24 -4.59 -7.14 -13.89
CA PRO A 24 -6.01 -6.81 -14.06
C PRO A 24 -6.88 -8.07 -14.11
N ASP A 25 -8.14 -7.95 -13.66
CA ASP A 25 -9.14 -9.03 -13.71
C ASP A 25 -9.50 -9.37 -15.17
N GLY A 26 -9.27 -10.61 -15.64
CA GLY A 26 -9.56 -10.91 -17.06
C GLY A 26 -9.40 -12.34 -17.59
N ALA A 27 -9.27 -13.39 -16.77
CA ALA A 27 -9.12 -14.77 -17.28
C ALA A 27 -9.69 -15.85 -16.34
N ALA A 28 -10.99 -16.12 -16.44
CA ALA A 28 -11.65 -17.22 -15.72
C ALA A 28 -12.32 -18.19 -16.70
N SER A 29 -11.72 -19.37 -16.91
CA SER A 29 -12.33 -20.50 -17.62
C SER A 29 -13.19 -21.35 -16.66
N SER A 30 -14.30 -21.88 -17.15
CA SER A 30 -15.37 -22.44 -16.32
C SER A 30 -15.26 -23.95 -16.05
N HIS A 31 -15.29 -24.34 -14.77
CA HIS A 31 -15.74 -25.67 -14.37
C HIS A 31 -16.62 -25.58 -13.12
N THR A 32 -17.83 -26.12 -13.22
CA THR A 32 -18.84 -26.13 -12.16
C THR A 32 -18.77 -27.39 -11.32
N CYS A 33 -18.86 -27.25 -9.99
CA CYS A 33 -19.18 -28.36 -9.08
C CYS A 33 -20.03 -27.83 -7.92
N ALA A 34 -21.13 -28.49 -7.59
CA ALA A 34 -22.16 -27.97 -6.69
C ALA A 34 -22.25 -28.77 -5.37
N PRO A 35 -22.11 -28.14 -4.18
CA PRO A 35 -22.35 -28.78 -2.90
C PRO A 35 -23.85 -28.88 -2.54
N ARG A 36 -24.19 -29.81 -1.65
CA ARG A 36 -25.58 -30.08 -1.23
C ARG A 36 -26.09 -29.08 -0.18
N ARG A 37 -27.40 -28.78 -0.21
CA ARG A 37 -28.12 -28.07 0.85
C ARG A 37 -27.94 -28.76 2.22
N ARG A 38 -27.67 -27.97 3.26
CA ARG A 38 -28.07 -28.26 4.65
C ARG A 38 -29.20 -27.30 5.04
N GLN A 39 -30.10 -27.72 5.92
CA GLN A 39 -31.17 -26.86 6.46
C GLN A 39 -30.62 -25.96 7.57
N ILE A 40 -31.04 -24.69 7.57
CA ILE A 40 -30.68 -23.70 8.60
C ILE A 40 -31.87 -23.53 9.54
N ALA A 41 -31.60 -23.49 10.85
CA ALA A 41 -32.62 -23.33 11.89
C ALA A 41 -33.15 -21.88 11.98
N PRO A 42 -34.40 -21.65 12.41
CA PRO A 42 -35.06 -20.35 12.27
C PRO A 42 -34.73 -19.34 13.39
N SER A 43 -33.59 -18.64 13.29
CA SER A 43 -33.28 -17.45 14.11
C SER A 43 -33.24 -16.14 13.30
N ALA A 44 -32.82 -16.18 12.04
CA ALA A 44 -32.54 -15.01 11.19
C ALA A 44 -33.77 -14.14 10.79
N ARG A 45 -34.97 -14.41 11.32
CA ARG A 45 -36.23 -13.77 10.86
C ARG A 45 -36.59 -12.47 11.60
N ALA A 46 -36.01 -12.22 12.78
CA ALA A 46 -36.39 -11.08 13.63
C ALA A 46 -35.75 -9.72 13.24
N VAL A 47 -34.64 -9.72 12.49
CA VAL A 47 -33.85 -8.50 12.19
C VAL A 47 -34.16 -7.91 10.79
N ARG A 48 -34.85 -8.68 9.93
CA ARG A 48 -34.89 -8.44 8.47
C ARG A 48 -35.79 -7.29 7.96
N SER A 49 -36.49 -6.54 8.83
CA SER A 49 -37.54 -5.59 8.41
C SER A 49 -37.25 -4.09 8.61
N ARG A 50 -36.03 -3.67 8.99
CA ARG A 50 -35.69 -2.23 9.22
C ARG A 50 -34.41 -1.70 8.56
N TRP A 51 -33.66 -2.51 7.83
CA TRP A 51 -32.28 -2.17 7.43
C TRP A 51 -32.02 -1.97 5.93
N PHE A 52 -33.07 -1.90 5.09
CA PHE A 52 -32.93 -1.56 3.68
C PHE A 52 -33.16 -0.07 3.40
N GLY A 53 -32.24 0.54 2.65
CA GLY A 53 -32.49 1.80 1.92
C GLY A 53 -31.53 2.96 2.18
N ARG A 54 -30.93 3.10 3.38
CA ARG A 54 -30.04 4.24 3.68
C ARG A 54 -28.78 3.88 4.46
N SER A 55 -27.64 4.06 3.78
CA SER A 55 -26.34 4.44 4.34
C SER A 55 -25.58 3.43 5.23
N ARG A 56 -24.58 2.75 4.63
CA ARG A 56 -23.40 2.23 5.38
C ARG A 56 -22.77 3.33 6.24
N TRP A 57 -22.75 4.55 5.71
CA TRP A 57 -22.38 5.78 6.42
C TRP A 57 -23.16 6.02 7.72
N ALA A 58 -24.42 5.58 7.86
CA ALA A 58 -25.19 5.80 9.08
C ALA A 58 -24.76 4.85 10.20
N VAL A 59 -24.45 3.58 9.90
CA VAL A 59 -23.92 2.64 10.90
C VAL A 59 -22.51 3.06 11.32
N ALA A 60 -21.64 3.36 10.35
CA ALA A 60 -20.30 3.86 10.63
C ALA A 60 -20.35 5.17 11.43
N ALA A 61 -21.15 6.16 11.00
CA ALA A 61 -21.29 7.43 11.72
C ALA A 61 -22.04 7.31 13.05
N LEU A 62 -22.89 6.31 13.28
CA LEU A 62 -23.49 6.07 14.58
C LEU A 62 -22.47 5.49 15.56
N PHE A 63 -21.77 4.41 15.19
CA PHE A 63 -20.70 3.83 16.00
C PHE A 63 -19.61 4.85 16.30
N LEU A 64 -19.20 5.62 15.29
CA LEU A 64 -18.28 6.74 15.47
C LEU A 64 -18.92 7.80 16.37
N HIS A 65 -20.12 8.31 16.12
CA HIS A 65 -20.73 9.35 16.98
C HIS A 65 -20.91 8.90 18.44
N THR A 66 -21.24 7.63 18.72
CA THR A 66 -21.37 7.13 20.10
C THR A 66 -20.02 6.91 20.78
N ASN A 67 -19.06 6.29 20.08
CA ASN A 67 -17.76 5.96 20.66
C ASN A 67 -16.83 7.19 20.67
N LEU A 68 -16.74 7.96 19.58
CA LEU A 68 -16.04 9.25 19.55
C LEU A 68 -16.58 10.18 20.63
N ARG A 69 -17.90 10.43 20.75
CA ARG A 69 -18.40 11.39 21.79
C ARG A 69 -17.96 10.99 23.20
N ARG A 70 -18.08 9.70 23.56
CA ARG A 70 -17.67 9.20 24.88
C ARG A 70 -16.17 9.34 25.11
N SER A 71 -15.38 9.14 24.06
CA SER A 71 -13.93 9.24 24.13
C SER A 71 -13.45 10.71 24.09
N PHE A 72 -14.10 11.61 23.32
CA PHE A 72 -13.62 12.97 23.04
C PHE A 72 -13.67 13.93 24.23
N ALA A 73 -14.34 13.54 25.31
CA ALA A 73 -14.25 14.22 26.60
C ALA A 73 -12.86 14.12 27.27
N ALA A 74 -11.96 13.26 26.78
CA ALA A 74 -10.67 12.95 27.43
C ALA A 74 -9.47 12.78 26.46
N ASN A 75 -9.45 13.53 25.34
CA ASN A 75 -8.38 13.51 24.32
C ASN A 75 -8.01 12.10 23.76
N PRO A 76 -8.91 11.46 23.00
CA PRO A 76 -8.86 10.02 22.73
C PRO A 76 -8.33 9.62 21.35
N ALA A 77 -8.18 10.58 20.43
CA ALA A 77 -8.17 10.25 19.00
C ALA A 77 -7.01 9.32 18.60
N PRO A 78 -5.79 9.47 19.13
CA PRO A 78 -4.71 8.51 18.92
C PRO A 78 -5.05 7.11 19.45
N THR A 79 -5.72 7.01 20.61
CA THR A 79 -6.15 5.75 21.23
C THR A 79 -7.14 5.00 20.33
N LEU A 80 -8.19 5.68 19.84
CA LEU A 80 -9.16 5.05 18.94
C LEU A 80 -8.54 4.63 17.61
N ILE A 81 -7.64 5.44 17.04
CA ILE A 81 -6.93 5.09 15.80
C ILE A 81 -6.03 3.86 16.02
N ARG A 82 -5.25 3.83 17.11
CA ARG A 82 -4.41 2.68 17.51
C ARG A 82 -5.24 1.40 17.66
N ASP A 83 -6.37 1.50 18.33
CA ASP A 83 -7.24 0.36 18.63
C ASP A 83 -7.96 -0.14 17.38
N LEU A 84 -8.33 0.77 16.47
CA LEU A 84 -8.86 0.45 15.14
C LEU A 84 -7.82 -0.23 14.24
N VAL A 85 -6.58 0.29 14.17
CA VAL A 85 -5.47 -0.33 13.43
C VAL A 85 -5.12 -1.71 13.99
N SER A 86 -5.15 -1.86 15.32
CA SER A 86 -4.93 -3.16 15.97
C SER A 86 -6.06 -4.16 15.67
N SER A 87 -7.31 -3.70 15.73
CA SER A 87 -8.49 -4.50 15.36
C SER A 87 -8.46 -4.93 13.89
N TYR A 88 -7.97 -4.07 13.00
CA TYR A 88 -7.80 -4.39 11.59
C TYR A 88 -6.74 -5.49 11.37
N VAL A 89 -5.57 -5.39 12.00
CA VAL A 89 -4.53 -6.43 11.87
C VAL A 89 -5.03 -7.80 12.37
N LEU A 90 -5.86 -7.81 13.42
CA LEU A 90 -6.52 -9.04 13.88
C LEU A 90 -7.56 -9.54 12.86
N ALA A 91 -8.44 -8.67 12.37
CA ALA A 91 -9.46 -9.00 11.39
C ALA A 91 -8.90 -9.51 10.04
N GLU A 92 -7.75 -8.98 9.62
CA GLU A 92 -7.05 -9.35 8.40
C GLU A 92 -6.29 -10.67 8.54
N SER A 93 -5.86 -11.05 9.76
CA SER A 93 -5.14 -12.32 9.99
C SER A 93 -5.91 -13.59 9.58
N SER A 94 -7.24 -13.47 9.42
CA SER A 94 -8.16 -14.53 9.01
C SER A 94 -8.60 -14.44 7.53
N SER A 95 -8.04 -13.54 6.71
CA SER A 95 -8.35 -13.46 5.28
C SER A 95 -7.56 -14.48 4.45
N ALA A 96 -8.07 -14.85 3.28
CA ALA A 96 -7.36 -15.74 2.36
C ALA A 96 -6.14 -15.04 1.74
N GLU A 97 -6.29 -13.74 1.50
CA GLU A 97 -5.27 -12.80 1.04
C GLU A 97 -4.06 -12.81 1.99
N PHE A 98 -4.28 -12.68 3.31
CA PHE A 98 -3.21 -12.72 4.31
C PHE A 98 -2.38 -14.00 4.24
N GLN A 99 -3.03 -15.17 4.06
CA GLN A 99 -2.34 -16.47 3.98
C GLN A 99 -1.44 -16.60 2.75
N THR A 100 -1.58 -15.72 1.74
CA THR A 100 -0.67 -15.67 0.59
C THR A 100 0.60 -14.83 0.82
N TRP A 101 0.82 -14.30 2.03
CA TRP A 101 2.00 -13.52 2.40
C TRP A 101 2.76 -14.13 3.59
N SER A 102 4.09 -13.91 3.64
CA SER A 102 4.88 -14.13 4.85
C SER A 102 5.24 -12.80 5.48
N PHE A 103 4.45 -12.38 6.46
CA PHE A 103 4.65 -11.15 7.22
C PHE A 103 5.68 -11.33 8.36
N GLY A 104 6.21 -10.21 8.86
CA GLY A 104 6.91 -10.14 10.14
C GLY A 104 6.01 -9.62 11.28
N PRO A 105 6.57 -9.39 12.48
CA PRO A 105 5.85 -8.79 13.60
C PRO A 105 5.27 -7.42 13.20
N PRO A 106 3.93 -7.21 13.28
CA PRO A 106 3.30 -6.03 12.70
C PRO A 106 3.44 -4.75 13.55
N GLU A 107 3.94 -4.84 14.78
CA GLU A 107 3.87 -3.77 15.79
C GLU A 107 4.41 -2.43 15.32
N ARG A 108 5.58 -2.41 14.66
CA ARG A 108 6.16 -1.17 14.12
C ARG A 108 5.24 -0.51 13.09
N ALA A 109 4.74 -1.28 12.14
CA ALA A 109 3.84 -0.77 11.10
C ALA A 109 2.46 -0.37 11.67
N LYS A 110 2.01 -0.94 12.80
CA LYS A 110 0.83 -0.44 13.52
C LYS A 110 1.07 0.98 14.03
N VAL A 111 2.23 1.25 14.62
CA VAL A 111 2.62 2.58 15.11
C VAL A 111 2.72 3.56 13.94
N GLU A 112 3.48 3.22 12.89
CA GLU A 112 3.66 4.08 11.71
C GLU A 112 2.32 4.41 11.00
N LEU A 113 1.38 3.46 10.91
CA LEU A 113 0.04 3.71 10.38
C LEU A 113 -0.84 4.55 11.34
N THR A 114 -0.72 4.31 12.65
CA THR A 114 -1.42 5.10 13.69
C THR A 114 -0.96 6.56 13.65
N GLU A 115 0.34 6.80 13.52
CA GLU A 115 0.93 8.14 13.42
C GLU A 115 0.56 8.83 12.11
N PHE A 116 0.55 8.10 10.97
CA PHE A 116 0.03 8.62 9.71
C PHE A 116 -1.41 9.13 9.87
N LEU A 117 -2.33 8.25 10.30
CA LEU A 117 -3.75 8.57 10.47
C LEU A 117 -4.00 9.68 11.50
N ALA A 118 -3.23 9.70 12.60
CA ALA A 118 -3.32 10.78 13.58
C ALA A 118 -2.77 12.12 13.05
N SER A 119 -1.74 12.09 12.18
CA SER A 119 -1.23 13.30 11.51
C SER A 119 -2.15 13.79 10.40
N GLU A 120 -2.83 12.88 9.70
CA GLU A 120 -3.87 13.18 8.72
C GLU A 120 -5.09 13.83 9.41
N LEU A 121 -5.63 13.23 10.47
CA LEU A 121 -6.74 13.82 11.24
C LEU A 121 -6.40 15.22 11.78
N LYS A 122 -5.16 15.44 12.23
CA LYS A 122 -4.68 16.75 12.69
C LYS A 122 -4.71 17.83 11.61
N SER A 123 -4.55 17.51 10.33
CA SER A 123 -4.64 18.52 9.25
C SER A 123 -6.08 18.98 8.97
N PHE A 124 -7.08 18.23 9.42
CA PHE A 124 -8.49 18.63 9.40
C PHE A 124 -8.97 19.26 10.72
N ALA A 125 -8.23 19.11 11.82
CA ALA A 125 -8.58 19.65 13.14
C ALA A 125 -8.45 21.18 13.23
N ALA A 126 -8.96 21.78 14.30
CA ALA A 126 -8.76 23.18 14.61
C ALA A 126 -7.41 23.40 15.34
N ALA A 127 -6.95 24.65 15.42
CA ALA A 127 -5.62 24.99 15.96
C ALA A 127 -5.47 24.68 17.47
N ASP A 128 -6.57 24.55 18.20
CA ASP A 128 -6.63 24.09 19.59
C ASP A 128 -6.60 22.55 19.75
N GLY A 129 -6.51 21.82 18.63
CA GLY A 129 -6.60 20.36 18.58
C GLY A 129 -8.02 19.80 18.64
N SER A 130 -9.05 20.64 18.72
CA SER A 130 -10.44 20.19 18.68
C SER A 130 -10.85 19.71 17.28
N CYS A 131 -11.78 18.75 17.21
CA CYS A 131 -12.26 18.21 15.95
C CYS A 131 -13.79 18.12 15.97
N SER A 132 -14.45 18.98 15.18
CA SER A 132 -15.90 18.92 15.00
C SER A 132 -16.33 17.71 14.17
N LEU A 133 -17.59 17.32 14.31
CA LEU A 133 -18.19 16.26 13.48
C LEU A 133 -18.10 16.54 11.97
N HIS A 134 -18.08 17.83 11.57
CA HIS A 134 -17.87 18.22 10.18
C HIS A 134 -16.43 17.94 9.71
N GLN A 135 -15.43 18.35 10.51
CA GLN A 135 -14.01 18.09 10.22
C GLN A 135 -13.70 16.60 10.18
N LEU A 136 -14.21 15.82 11.14
CA LEU A 136 -14.03 14.38 11.16
C LEU A 136 -14.71 13.68 9.97
N ARG A 137 -15.91 14.13 9.57
CA ARG A 137 -16.56 13.64 8.33
C ARG A 137 -15.76 14.03 7.09
N LYS A 138 -15.16 15.22 7.04
CA LYS A 138 -14.29 15.65 5.94
C LYS A 138 -13.03 14.78 5.87
N TRP A 139 -12.37 14.53 6.98
CA TRP A 139 -11.23 13.59 7.07
C TRP A 139 -11.59 12.21 6.54
N MET A 140 -12.66 11.59 7.06
CA MET A 140 -13.11 10.26 6.61
C MET A 140 -13.36 10.18 5.11
N ILE A 141 -13.95 11.21 4.50
CA ILE A 141 -14.31 11.21 3.07
C ILE A 141 -13.09 11.40 2.16
N ASN A 142 -12.07 12.15 2.62
CA ASN A 142 -10.87 12.44 1.82
C ASN A 142 -9.70 11.46 2.10
N SER A 143 -9.72 10.75 3.22
CA SER A 143 -8.73 9.71 3.53
C SER A 143 -9.00 8.44 2.74
N SER A 144 -8.06 8.06 1.88
CA SER A 144 -8.04 6.77 1.17
C SER A 144 -8.04 5.56 2.13
N VAL A 145 -7.64 5.75 3.39
CA VAL A 145 -7.27 4.69 4.33
C VAL A 145 -8.37 4.45 5.37
N VAL A 146 -8.97 5.51 5.93
CA VAL A 146 -9.88 5.40 7.10
C VAL A 146 -11.14 4.59 6.80
N LEU A 147 -11.77 4.80 5.64
CA LEU A 147 -13.03 4.12 5.32
C LEU A 147 -12.85 2.62 5.02
N PRO A 148 -11.87 2.17 4.21
CA PRO A 148 -11.55 0.75 4.08
C PRO A 148 -11.16 0.10 5.41
N LEU A 149 -10.38 0.80 6.25
CA LEU A 149 -9.96 0.31 7.57
C LEU A 149 -11.16 0.04 8.49
N LEU A 150 -12.08 1.00 8.57
CA LEU A 150 -13.35 0.84 9.30
C LEU A 150 -14.19 -0.30 8.73
N ASP A 151 -14.41 -0.32 7.41
CA ASP A 151 -15.30 -1.31 6.76
C ASP A 151 -14.81 -2.75 6.95
N ALA A 152 -13.50 -3.00 6.87
CA ALA A 152 -12.91 -4.32 7.12
C ALA A 152 -13.07 -4.79 8.57
N VAL A 153 -12.91 -3.87 9.54
CA VAL A 153 -13.15 -4.15 10.96
C VAL A 153 -14.63 -4.42 11.22
N PHE A 154 -15.55 -3.58 10.70
CA PHE A 154 -16.99 -3.80 10.83
C PHE A 154 -17.45 -5.12 10.18
N ARG A 155 -16.99 -5.43 8.96
CA ARG A 155 -17.36 -6.67 8.26
C ARG A 155 -16.92 -7.93 8.98
N THR A 156 -15.83 -7.86 9.74
CA THR A 156 -15.32 -8.99 10.51
C THR A 156 -15.99 -9.05 11.90
N ALA A 157 -16.09 -7.94 12.61
CA ALA A 157 -16.69 -7.87 13.96
C ALA A 157 -18.21 -8.13 13.99
N PHE A 158 -18.91 -7.95 12.87
CA PHE A 158 -20.34 -8.25 12.73
C PHE A 158 -20.62 -9.40 11.74
N GLU A 159 -19.60 -10.22 11.42
CA GLU A 159 -19.69 -11.40 10.53
C GLU A 159 -20.30 -11.15 9.14
N LEU A 160 -20.34 -9.89 8.68
CA LEU A 160 -20.99 -9.47 7.43
C LEU A 160 -20.38 -10.13 6.18
N LYS A 161 -19.14 -10.64 6.26
CA LYS A 161 -18.53 -11.48 5.21
C LYS A 161 -19.43 -12.67 4.83
N LEU A 162 -20.17 -13.25 5.78
CA LEU A 162 -21.14 -14.33 5.52
C LEU A 162 -22.36 -13.84 4.72
N LEU A 163 -22.79 -12.60 4.95
CA LEU A 163 -23.93 -11.98 4.26
C LEU A 163 -23.58 -11.53 2.84
N ASP A 164 -22.32 -11.18 2.57
CA ASP A 164 -21.87 -10.90 1.19
C ASP A 164 -22.03 -12.15 0.31
N GLU A 165 -21.66 -13.34 0.81
CA GLU A 165 -21.85 -14.62 0.12
C GLU A 165 -23.32 -15.05 0.01
N GLU A 166 -24.14 -14.89 1.07
CA GLU A 166 -25.57 -15.22 1.01
C GLU A 166 -26.36 -14.40 -0.02
N VAL A 167 -26.00 -13.11 -0.19
CA VAL A 167 -26.82 -12.16 -0.97
C VAL A 167 -26.33 -12.00 -2.42
N ASN A 168 -25.14 -12.49 -2.76
CA ASN A 168 -24.56 -12.46 -4.12
C ASN A 168 -24.62 -11.05 -4.75
N LEU A 169 -24.27 -10.04 -3.95
CA LEU A 169 -24.16 -8.66 -4.43
C LEU A 169 -23.00 -8.58 -5.43
N ARG A 170 -23.26 -8.08 -6.64
CA ARG A 170 -22.35 -8.09 -7.81
C ARG A 170 -21.05 -7.26 -7.66
N GLY A 171 -20.66 -6.93 -6.45
CA GLY A 171 -19.34 -6.39 -6.11
C GLY A 171 -18.92 -6.94 -4.75
N PHE A 172 -18.18 -8.05 -4.76
CA PHE A 172 -17.34 -8.41 -3.61
C PHE A 172 -16.54 -7.17 -3.19
N PRO A 173 -16.48 -6.83 -1.90
CA PRO A 173 -15.69 -5.67 -1.45
C PRO A 173 -14.24 -5.81 -1.94
N MET A 174 -13.66 -4.72 -2.45
CA MET A 174 -12.27 -4.73 -2.90
C MET A 174 -11.39 -5.16 -1.73
N PRO A 175 -10.48 -6.14 -1.93
CA PRO A 175 -9.71 -6.70 -0.83
C PRO A 175 -8.77 -5.64 -0.26
N THR A 176 -8.67 -5.61 1.05
CA THR A 176 -7.91 -4.62 1.82
C THR A 176 -6.40 -4.73 1.57
N ILE A 177 -5.91 -5.97 1.50
CA ILE A 177 -4.58 -6.33 0.99
C ILE A 177 -4.74 -7.24 -0.25
N PRO A 178 -3.80 -7.22 -1.20
CA PRO A 178 -3.87 -8.05 -2.40
C PRO A 178 -3.42 -9.49 -2.13
N PHE A 179 -3.86 -10.45 -2.94
CA PHE A 179 -3.23 -11.78 -3.02
C PHE A 179 -1.80 -11.66 -3.55
N CYS A 180 -0.83 -12.38 -2.95
CA CYS A 180 0.52 -12.50 -3.50
C CYS A 180 0.64 -13.74 -4.39
N LEU A 181 1.10 -13.57 -5.63
CA LEU A 181 1.18 -14.64 -6.63
C LEU A 181 2.63 -14.93 -7.07
N GLY A 182 2.96 -16.21 -7.24
CA GLY A 182 4.26 -16.67 -7.75
C GLY A 182 5.42 -16.47 -6.77
N VAL A 183 5.23 -16.78 -5.48
CA VAL A 183 6.20 -16.49 -4.42
C VAL A 183 6.43 -17.70 -3.51
N ASP A 184 7.67 -18.21 -3.46
CA ASP A 184 8.08 -19.25 -2.49
C ASP A 184 8.53 -18.62 -1.16
N TRP A 185 7.57 -18.42 -0.26
CA TRP A 185 7.83 -17.84 1.07
C TRP A 185 8.77 -18.65 1.98
N ARG A 186 9.18 -19.89 1.63
CA ARG A 186 10.11 -20.67 2.44
C ARG A 186 11.51 -20.05 2.52
N ARG A 187 11.87 -19.25 1.51
CA ARG A 187 13.21 -18.65 1.36
C ARG A 187 13.28 -17.20 1.84
N MET A 188 12.17 -16.64 2.35
CA MET A 188 11.96 -15.20 2.28
C MET A 188 10.78 -14.68 3.13
N GLN A 189 10.81 -13.38 3.42
CA GLN A 189 9.78 -12.66 4.18
C GLN A 189 9.49 -11.34 3.45
N SER A 190 8.28 -10.81 3.60
CA SER A 190 7.87 -9.54 3.03
C SER A 190 8.51 -8.38 3.81
N LEU A 191 8.92 -7.31 3.12
CA LEU A 191 9.32 -6.06 3.78
C LEU A 191 8.10 -5.17 4.07
N LEU A 192 7.00 -5.34 3.33
CA LEU A 192 5.69 -4.79 3.70
C LEU A 192 5.02 -5.70 4.73
N LEU A 193 4.57 -5.11 5.82
CA LEU A 193 3.78 -5.73 6.89
C LEU A 193 2.29 -5.43 6.65
N VAL A 194 1.37 -6.14 7.31
CA VAL A 194 -0.09 -5.97 7.09
C VAL A 194 -0.54 -4.50 7.06
N PRO A 195 -0.12 -3.61 7.99
CA PRO A 195 -0.54 -2.20 7.97
C PRO A 195 0.07 -1.40 6.80
N SER A 196 1.33 -1.66 6.44
CA SER A 196 2.01 -0.93 5.36
C SER A 196 1.65 -1.44 3.96
N LEU A 197 1.35 -2.74 3.83
CA LEU A 197 0.76 -3.31 2.62
C LEU A 197 -0.65 -2.75 2.41
N PHE A 198 -1.48 -2.71 3.46
CA PHE A 198 -2.82 -2.10 3.42
C PHE A 198 -2.74 -0.62 3.02
N PHE A 199 -1.93 0.16 3.72
CA PHE A 199 -1.68 1.59 3.42
C PHE A 199 -1.34 1.80 1.94
N LEU A 200 -0.36 1.06 1.41
CA LEU A 200 0.06 1.22 0.02
C LEU A 200 -1.03 0.74 -0.97
N ASN A 201 -1.71 -0.37 -0.68
CA ASN A 201 -2.78 -0.90 -1.52
C ASN A 201 -3.97 0.05 -1.63
N GLN A 202 -4.31 0.78 -0.56
CA GLN A 202 -5.40 1.77 -0.60
C GLN A 202 -5.07 3.06 -1.37
N HIS A 203 -3.81 3.28 -1.76
CA HIS A 203 -3.40 4.40 -2.61
C HIS A 203 -3.23 4.03 -4.10
N LEU A 204 -3.23 2.73 -4.46
CA LEU A 204 -3.20 2.32 -5.86
C LEU A 204 -4.54 2.58 -6.59
N PRO A 205 -4.52 2.73 -7.93
CA PRO A 205 -5.73 2.57 -8.77
C PRO A 205 -6.47 1.25 -8.47
N ASN A 206 -7.80 1.24 -8.57
CA ASN A 206 -8.64 0.12 -8.13
C ASN A 206 -8.32 -1.20 -8.88
N GLU A 207 -8.02 -1.10 -10.17
CA GLU A 207 -7.60 -2.18 -11.06
C GLU A 207 -6.28 -2.88 -10.64
N HIS A 208 -5.57 -2.33 -9.65
CA HIS A 208 -4.29 -2.86 -9.17
C HIS A 208 -4.34 -3.38 -7.72
N ARG A 209 -5.51 -3.31 -7.05
CA ARG A 209 -5.64 -3.63 -5.61
C ARG A 209 -5.82 -5.11 -5.26
N ARG A 210 -6.02 -5.99 -6.25
CA ARG A 210 -6.42 -7.40 -6.00
C ARG A 210 -5.27 -8.41 -5.95
N GLN A 211 -4.35 -8.36 -6.91
CA GLN A 211 -3.37 -9.43 -7.12
C GLN A 211 -2.01 -8.85 -7.48
N TRP A 212 -0.99 -9.17 -6.67
CA TRP A 212 0.37 -8.70 -6.83
C TRP A 212 1.32 -9.89 -7.08
N LYS A 213 1.97 -9.90 -8.24
CA LYS A 213 2.99 -10.88 -8.64
C LYS A 213 4.39 -10.33 -8.41
N LEU A 214 5.31 -11.15 -7.93
CA LEU A 214 6.72 -10.77 -7.79
C LEU A 214 7.43 -10.74 -9.16
N LEU A 215 8.09 -9.63 -9.48
CA LEU A 215 8.95 -9.50 -10.68
C LEU A 215 10.43 -9.75 -10.34
N PHE A 216 11.05 -8.82 -9.63
CA PHE A 216 12.49 -8.83 -9.34
C PHE A 216 12.78 -8.71 -7.83
N ASN A 217 13.90 -9.27 -7.39
CA ASN A 217 14.59 -8.86 -6.17
C ASN A 217 16.08 -9.22 -6.13
N SER A 218 16.88 -8.38 -5.47
CA SER A 218 18.33 -8.52 -5.36
C SER A 218 18.83 -9.81 -4.69
N ARG A 219 18.41 -10.22 -3.48
CA ARG A 219 19.04 -11.38 -2.79
C ARG A 219 18.59 -12.78 -3.26
N VAL A 220 17.83 -12.90 -4.36
CA VAL A 220 17.52 -14.21 -5.00
C VAL A 220 17.62 -14.20 -6.53
N HIS A 221 17.35 -13.08 -7.23
CA HIS A 221 17.65 -12.98 -8.67
C HIS A 221 19.08 -12.46 -8.92
N GLY A 222 19.70 -11.83 -7.91
CA GLY A 222 21.06 -11.30 -7.91
C GLY A 222 21.10 -9.77 -7.95
N GLU A 223 22.16 -9.21 -7.38
CA GLU A 223 22.48 -7.77 -7.42
C GLU A 223 23.00 -7.40 -8.82
N SER A 224 22.11 -7.35 -9.82
CA SER A 224 22.43 -7.01 -11.21
C SER A 224 21.31 -6.20 -11.85
N PHE A 225 21.61 -4.96 -12.26
CA PHE A 225 20.62 -4.09 -12.89
C PHE A 225 20.13 -4.62 -14.23
N SER A 226 21.00 -5.26 -15.03
CA SER A 226 20.56 -5.88 -16.29
C SER A 226 19.49 -6.97 -16.07
N LYS A 227 19.51 -7.67 -14.93
CA LYS A 227 18.42 -8.59 -14.54
C LYS A 227 17.17 -7.86 -14.05
N LEU A 228 17.33 -6.77 -13.30
CA LEU A 228 16.22 -5.90 -12.90
C LEU A 228 15.51 -5.36 -14.15
N ALA A 229 16.21 -4.65 -15.04
CA ALA A 229 15.67 -4.10 -16.28
C ALA A 229 14.93 -5.15 -17.12
N ASN A 230 15.55 -6.31 -17.37
CA ASN A 230 14.94 -7.37 -18.18
C ASN A 230 13.72 -8.04 -17.52
N GLN A 231 13.63 -8.07 -16.18
CA GLN A 231 12.44 -8.55 -15.46
C GLN A 231 11.37 -7.47 -15.24
N THR A 232 11.52 -6.29 -15.84
CA THR A 232 10.68 -5.12 -15.50
C THR A 232 10.25 -4.24 -16.68
N GLY A 233 10.99 -4.23 -17.78
CA GLY A 233 10.54 -3.64 -19.04
C GLY A 233 9.28 -4.33 -19.55
N GLY A 234 8.28 -3.56 -19.99
CA GLY A 234 7.07 -4.09 -20.65
C GLY A 234 6.07 -4.84 -19.74
N HIS A 235 6.27 -4.83 -18.42
CA HIS A 235 5.41 -5.54 -17.46
C HIS A 235 4.21 -4.74 -16.92
N GLY A 236 4.00 -3.50 -17.37
CA GLY A 236 2.89 -2.67 -16.90
C GLY A 236 2.98 -2.26 -15.43
N ALA A 237 1.85 -1.79 -14.90
CA ALA A 237 1.65 -1.25 -13.56
C ALA A 237 2.41 -1.98 -12.44
N CYS A 238 3.25 -1.23 -11.73
CA CYS A 238 4.17 -1.84 -10.76
C CYS A 238 4.50 -0.99 -9.55
N VAL A 239 4.75 -1.68 -8.43
CA VAL A 239 5.26 -1.11 -7.17
C VAL A 239 6.73 -1.52 -7.01
N ILE A 240 7.63 -0.54 -6.92
CA ILE A 240 9.05 -0.69 -6.56
C ILE A 240 9.21 -0.39 -5.09
N LEU A 241 10.03 -1.18 -4.40
CA LEU A 241 10.32 -1.08 -2.98
C LEU A 241 11.84 -1.20 -2.77
N VAL A 242 12.40 -0.23 -2.05
CA VAL A 242 13.82 -0.13 -1.71
C VAL A 242 13.93 -0.11 -0.19
N LYS A 243 14.67 -1.06 0.38
CA LYS A 243 15.11 -1.01 1.77
C LYS A 243 16.59 -0.66 1.81
N SER A 244 16.91 0.52 2.32
CA SER A 244 18.28 1.01 2.43
C SER A 244 19.00 0.42 3.65
N SER A 245 20.32 0.63 3.70
CA SER A 245 21.25 0.01 4.67
C SER A 245 21.17 0.61 6.07
N ASP A 246 20.64 1.83 6.19
CA ASP A 246 20.20 2.51 7.40
C ASP A 246 18.80 2.06 7.88
N GLY A 247 18.13 1.20 7.10
CA GLY A 247 16.86 0.57 7.45
C GLY A 247 15.62 1.25 6.87
N CYS A 248 15.71 2.44 6.26
CA CYS A 248 14.54 3.09 5.65
C CYS A 248 13.92 2.21 4.54
N LEU A 249 12.60 2.28 4.39
CA LEU A 249 11.82 1.53 3.42
C LEU A 249 10.94 2.51 2.66
N PHE A 250 11.23 2.69 1.37
CA PHE A 250 10.58 3.65 0.49
C PHE A 250 10.45 3.06 -0.91
N GLY A 251 9.84 3.79 -1.83
CA GLY A 251 9.60 3.25 -3.16
C GLY A 251 8.76 4.14 -4.05
N ALA A 252 8.24 3.53 -5.11
CA ALA A 252 7.47 4.19 -6.14
C ALA A 252 6.41 3.27 -6.74
N PHE A 253 5.28 3.83 -7.15
CA PHE A 253 4.32 3.19 -8.04
C PHE A 253 4.37 3.88 -9.39
N ALA A 254 4.63 3.12 -10.45
CA ALA A 254 4.57 3.58 -11.84
C ALA A 254 3.35 2.96 -12.52
N SER A 255 2.47 3.79 -13.08
CA SER A 255 1.16 3.36 -13.59
C SER A 255 1.24 2.50 -14.85
N ASP A 256 2.05 2.87 -15.84
CA ASP A 256 2.34 2.00 -17.00
C ASP A 256 3.57 1.09 -16.78
N GLY A 257 4.14 1.11 -15.58
CA GLY A 257 5.40 0.46 -15.30
C GLY A 257 6.57 1.18 -15.98
N PHE A 258 7.38 0.44 -16.73
CA PHE A 258 8.63 0.92 -17.30
C PHE A 258 8.88 0.28 -18.67
N VAL A 259 9.48 1.03 -19.58
CA VAL A 259 9.88 0.59 -20.93
C VAL A 259 11.36 0.94 -21.12
N MET A 260 12.12 0.02 -21.72
CA MET A 260 13.53 0.26 -22.05
C MET A 260 13.65 1.33 -23.14
N GLY A 261 14.27 2.47 -22.84
CA GLY A 261 14.56 3.50 -23.83
C GLY A 261 14.76 4.91 -23.25
N PRO A 262 15.01 5.91 -24.12
CA PRO A 262 15.24 7.30 -23.71
C PRO A 262 13.97 8.05 -23.26
N SER A 263 12.79 7.49 -23.52
CA SER A 263 11.49 8.12 -23.24
C SER A 263 10.96 7.81 -21.85
N PHE A 264 10.22 8.76 -21.28
CA PHE A 264 9.39 8.52 -20.10
C PHE A 264 8.06 7.86 -20.48
N VAL A 265 7.49 7.07 -19.57
CA VAL A 265 6.18 6.41 -19.68
C VAL A 265 5.38 6.55 -18.37
N GLY A 266 4.07 6.33 -18.41
CA GLY A 266 3.17 6.49 -17.26
C GLY A 266 2.33 7.77 -17.32
N ASP A 267 1.52 7.95 -16.29
CA ASP A 267 0.60 9.07 -16.09
C ASP A 267 0.63 9.61 -14.64
N GLU A 268 -0.19 10.61 -14.35
CA GLU A 268 -0.28 11.29 -13.04
C GLU A 268 -0.78 10.41 -11.88
N ARG A 269 -1.18 9.17 -12.15
CA ARG A 269 -1.48 8.16 -11.12
C ARG A 269 -0.20 7.51 -10.57
N SER A 270 0.97 7.82 -11.14
CA SER A 270 2.27 7.47 -10.59
C SER A 270 2.61 8.32 -9.35
N PHE A 271 3.24 7.70 -8.34
CA PHE A 271 3.59 8.37 -7.08
C PHE A 271 4.84 7.76 -6.42
N LEU A 272 5.52 8.55 -5.59
CA LEU A 272 6.53 8.03 -4.66
C LEU A 272 5.92 7.80 -3.27
N PHE A 273 6.54 6.96 -2.46
CA PHE A 273 6.09 6.73 -1.09
C PHE A 273 7.24 6.39 -0.14
N THR A 274 7.04 6.69 1.14
CA THR A 274 7.82 6.16 2.25
C THR A 274 6.94 5.27 3.13
N ILE A 275 7.55 4.27 3.76
CA ILE A 275 6.93 3.39 4.77
C ILE A 275 7.69 3.56 6.09
N GLU A 276 9.00 3.26 6.08
CA GLU A 276 9.92 3.46 7.20
C GLU A 276 10.86 4.64 6.85
N PRO A 277 11.10 5.63 7.73
CA PRO A 277 10.68 5.68 9.15
C PRO A 277 9.28 6.26 9.38
N ARG A 278 8.59 6.75 8.34
CA ARG A 278 7.21 7.27 8.43
C ARG A 278 6.46 7.00 7.13
N MET A 279 5.19 6.62 7.23
CA MET A 279 4.33 6.44 6.06
C MET A 279 3.96 7.80 5.44
N ALA A 280 4.15 7.94 4.12
CA ALA A 280 3.74 9.09 3.32
C ALA A 280 3.61 8.71 1.83
N ILE A 281 2.78 9.46 1.10
CA ILE A 281 2.60 9.36 -0.36
C ILE A 281 2.91 10.73 -0.97
N TYR A 282 3.57 10.72 -2.13
CA TYR A 282 4.00 11.91 -2.88
C TYR A 282 3.49 11.77 -4.32
N ASN A 283 2.29 12.30 -4.56
CA ASN A 283 1.61 12.27 -5.85
C ASN A 283 2.27 13.23 -6.87
N ALA A 284 2.04 12.96 -8.15
CA ALA A 284 2.42 13.86 -9.24
C ALA A 284 1.85 15.27 -9.09
N THR A 285 2.67 16.26 -9.42
CA THR A 285 2.32 17.69 -9.44
C THR A 285 1.54 18.11 -10.69
N GLY A 286 1.73 17.41 -11.81
CA GLY A 286 1.39 17.90 -13.14
C GLY A 286 2.34 18.98 -13.68
N TYR A 287 3.55 19.13 -13.11
CA TYR A 287 4.57 20.05 -13.62
C TYR A 287 5.24 19.54 -14.90
N ASN A 288 5.48 18.23 -15.00
CA ASN A 288 5.93 17.56 -16.22
C ASN A 288 5.30 16.15 -16.36
N ASN A 289 5.65 15.43 -17.44
CA ASN A 289 5.16 14.08 -17.74
C ASN A 289 6.24 12.99 -17.57
N ASN A 290 7.26 13.24 -16.76
CA ASN A 290 8.47 12.43 -16.65
C ASN A 290 8.32 11.32 -15.58
N PHE A 291 7.21 10.57 -15.67
CA PHE A 291 6.75 9.68 -14.59
C PHE A 291 7.71 8.50 -14.36
N ALA A 292 8.01 7.69 -15.38
CA ALA A 292 8.89 6.52 -15.25
C ALA A 292 9.88 6.37 -16.41
N TYR A 293 11.15 6.10 -16.09
CA TYR A 293 12.28 6.00 -17.02
C TYR A 293 13.11 4.74 -16.74
N LEU A 294 13.58 4.06 -17.78
CA LEU A 294 14.44 2.87 -17.67
C LEU A 294 15.41 2.79 -18.85
N ASN A 295 16.72 2.87 -18.54
CA ASN A 295 17.78 2.72 -19.54
C ASN A 295 18.95 1.88 -19.00
N ASN A 296 19.69 1.26 -19.91
CA ASN A 296 20.83 0.41 -19.61
C ASN A 296 21.79 0.40 -20.81
N HIS A 297 23.10 0.27 -20.56
CA HIS A 297 24.16 0.23 -21.58
C HIS A 297 24.17 1.41 -22.59
N GLN A 298 23.64 2.58 -22.21
CA GLN A 298 23.67 3.79 -23.02
C GLN A 298 24.95 4.61 -22.76
N GLN A 299 25.48 5.27 -23.80
CA GLN A 299 26.68 6.11 -23.69
C GLN A 299 26.39 7.58 -23.34
N GLN A 300 25.24 8.10 -23.76
CA GLN A 300 24.88 9.52 -23.64
C GLN A 300 23.68 9.77 -22.70
N MET A 301 23.04 8.71 -22.21
CA MET A 301 21.83 8.77 -21.39
C MET A 301 22.07 8.11 -20.02
N PRO A 302 21.46 8.58 -18.92
CA PRO A 302 21.60 7.96 -17.61
C PRO A 302 21.21 6.48 -17.62
N ASN A 303 22.10 5.61 -17.12
CA ASN A 303 21.83 4.18 -16.98
C ASN A 303 21.27 3.90 -15.58
N GLY A 304 20.06 3.37 -15.52
CA GLY A 304 19.31 3.23 -14.28
C GLY A 304 17.81 3.28 -14.51
N LEU A 305 17.08 3.24 -13.39
CA LEU A 305 15.64 3.31 -13.33
C LEU A 305 15.26 4.56 -12.54
N GLY A 306 14.54 5.49 -13.17
CA GLY A 306 14.22 6.80 -12.60
C GLY A 306 12.74 7.12 -12.60
N MET A 307 12.30 8.00 -11.70
CA MET A 307 10.95 8.57 -11.66
C MET A 307 10.93 10.03 -11.18
N GLY A 308 10.14 10.87 -11.85
CA GLY A 308 9.89 12.27 -11.49
C GLY A 308 11.14 13.13 -11.52
N GLY A 309 11.61 13.46 -12.72
CA GLY A 309 12.91 14.12 -12.90
C GLY A 309 13.10 14.71 -14.28
N SER A 310 14.34 15.14 -14.58
CA SER A 310 14.74 15.65 -15.90
C SER A 310 16.11 15.10 -16.25
N ILE A 311 16.22 14.57 -17.47
CA ILE A 311 17.48 14.02 -18.01
C ILE A 311 18.48 15.16 -18.21
N ASP A 312 18.06 16.28 -18.80
CA ASP A 312 18.91 17.43 -19.14
C ASP A 312 19.56 18.09 -17.92
N SER A 313 18.86 18.08 -16.78
CA SER A 313 19.34 18.64 -15.51
C SER A 313 19.99 17.61 -14.59
N GLY A 314 19.87 16.32 -14.89
CA GLY A 314 20.34 15.21 -14.05
C GLY A 314 19.63 15.07 -12.69
N PHE A 315 18.54 15.81 -12.44
CA PHE A 315 17.81 15.77 -11.16
C PHE A 315 16.64 14.79 -11.21
N TRP A 316 16.50 13.99 -10.15
CA TRP A 316 15.50 12.93 -10.02
C TRP A 316 14.91 12.91 -8.61
N SER A 317 13.59 12.74 -8.52
CA SER A 317 12.87 12.51 -7.25
C SER A 317 13.12 11.09 -6.73
N PHE A 318 13.35 10.13 -7.63
CA PHE A 318 13.78 8.76 -7.32
C PHE A 318 14.66 8.23 -8.46
N PHE A 319 15.83 7.68 -8.14
CA PHE A 319 16.71 7.03 -9.12
C PHE A 319 17.44 5.80 -8.52
N LEU A 320 17.50 4.73 -9.30
CA LEU A 320 18.27 3.52 -9.02
C LEU A 320 19.28 3.31 -10.15
N ASP A 321 20.54 3.63 -9.85
CA ASP A 321 21.66 3.51 -10.78
C ASP A 321 21.93 2.04 -11.19
N HIS A 322 22.46 1.86 -12.41
CA HIS A 322 22.78 0.57 -12.98
C HIS A 322 23.83 -0.27 -12.21
N ASP A 323 24.69 0.35 -11.40
CA ASP A 323 25.67 -0.40 -10.60
C ASP A 323 25.03 -1.02 -9.33
N LEU A 324 23.86 -0.53 -8.90
CA LEU A 324 23.16 -0.91 -7.66
C LEU A 324 24.00 -0.81 -6.36
N ASP A 325 25.21 -0.24 -6.43
CA ASP A 325 26.24 -0.28 -5.40
C ASP A 325 25.95 0.61 -4.17
N GLY A 326 24.96 1.50 -4.29
CA GLY A 326 24.55 2.45 -3.28
C GLY A 326 25.36 3.75 -3.22
N ARG A 327 26.38 3.91 -4.06
CA ARG A 327 27.23 5.12 -4.17
C ARG A 327 26.70 6.08 -5.23
N HIS A 328 26.36 5.56 -6.41
CA HIS A 328 25.85 6.35 -7.54
C HIS A 328 24.33 6.30 -7.70
N SER A 329 23.63 5.47 -6.92
CA SER A 329 22.19 5.66 -6.67
C SER A 329 21.98 7.00 -5.96
N THR A 330 21.75 8.05 -6.74
CA THR A 330 21.62 9.41 -6.25
C THR A 330 20.51 9.51 -5.22
N GLN A 331 20.70 10.45 -4.29
CA GLN A 331 19.67 10.84 -3.33
C GLN A 331 18.36 11.09 -4.10
N ALA A 332 17.23 10.67 -3.52
CA ALA A 332 15.96 11.29 -3.86
C ALA A 332 16.16 12.80 -3.70
N ASN A 333 16.17 13.57 -4.80
CA ASN A 333 16.61 14.96 -4.77
C ASN A 333 15.49 15.90 -4.29
N ALA A 334 14.81 15.46 -3.23
CA ALA A 334 14.28 16.34 -2.22
C ALA A 334 15.41 17.24 -1.70
N ARG A 335 15.59 18.40 -2.34
CA ARG A 335 16.38 19.51 -1.81
C ARG A 335 15.65 20.18 -0.65
N SER A 336 15.37 19.41 0.40
CA SER A 336 14.90 19.82 1.73
C SER A 336 14.54 18.57 2.57
N ALA A 337 14.44 18.75 3.89
CA ALA A 337 14.49 17.70 4.93
C ALA A 337 13.52 16.48 4.78
N SER A 338 13.66 15.37 5.50
CA SER A 338 14.58 15.05 6.59
C SER A 338 16.07 15.14 6.23
N PRO A 339 16.54 14.34 5.27
CA PRO A 339 16.80 14.88 3.92
C PRO A 339 15.83 14.39 2.83
N PHE A 340 14.79 13.62 3.17
CA PHE A 340 14.16 12.74 2.18
C PHE A 340 12.98 13.28 1.35
N PHE A 341 12.11 14.17 1.86
CA PHE A 341 10.99 14.81 1.10
C PHE A 341 10.38 15.99 1.88
N HIS A 342 10.70 17.24 1.51
CA HIS A 342 10.01 18.45 2.00
C HIS A 342 9.27 19.23 0.91
N SER A 343 9.48 18.90 -0.37
CA SER A 343 8.46 19.15 -1.39
C SER A 343 7.43 18.01 -1.31
N THR A 344 6.16 18.34 -1.06
CA THR A 344 5.04 17.39 -0.92
C THR A 344 4.62 16.74 -2.25
N LEU A 345 5.52 16.73 -3.22
CA LEU A 345 5.25 17.01 -4.62
C LEU A 345 6.29 16.31 -5.49
N PHE A 346 5.84 15.37 -6.32
CA PHE A 346 6.62 14.73 -7.38
C PHE A 346 6.56 15.61 -8.64
N GLN A 347 7.72 16.13 -9.06
CA GLN A 347 7.82 17.09 -10.17
C GLN A 347 7.58 16.44 -11.53
#